data_AF-A0AAN7XB56-F1
#
_entry.id   AF-A0AAN7XB56-F1
#
_cell.length_a   1.000
_cell.length_b   1.000
_cell.length_c   1.000
_cell.angle_alpha   90.00
_cell.angle_beta   90.00
_cell.angle_gamma   90.00
#
_symmetry.space_group_name_H-M   'P 1'
#
loop_
_entity.id
_entity.type
_entity.pdbx_description
1 polymer ?
#
loop_
_entity_poly.entity_id
_entity_poly.type
_entity_poly.pdbx_seq_one_letter_code
_entity_poly.pdbx_strand_id
1 'polypeptide(L)'
;MATGALLFACALLGGVAVAQRVVTLQSGPLVRTEGSHVTILCNVTGYKEGMEQDFEWSMYLPSVADREIRIISTAQLNYAYAVYSQRVNSKEIYVERLSGDSAMLHITKVQANDQGLFECYTPNTDGQYLGSYSARTNLTVIADSLTVTAPAQTLSKVEGDTLQLTCEVSRTTLQHTHLSVGWYLRSPEDAASPPQELVTLSRDFVLRSGGPVPAEDGGRGPQAG
;
A
#
# COMPACT_ATOMS: atom_id res chain seq x y z
N MET A 1 24.26 77.25 -0.28
CA MET A 1 24.25 75.81 0.04
C MET A 1 22.79 75.40 0.17
N ALA A 2 22.25 74.71 -0.83
CA ALA A 2 20.87 74.21 -0.81
C ALA A 2 20.94 72.70 -0.95
N THR A 3 20.68 71.99 0.15
CA THR A 3 20.65 70.53 0.20
C THR A 3 19.27 70.06 -0.26
N GLY A 4 19.19 69.61 -1.51
CA GLY A 4 18.00 68.94 -2.05
C GLY A 4 17.95 67.49 -1.58
N ALA A 5 16.91 67.12 -0.84
CA ALA A 5 16.64 65.74 -0.46
C ALA A 5 15.99 65.00 -1.64
N LEU A 6 16.69 63.99 -2.18
CA LEU A 6 16.16 63.06 -3.17
C LEU A 6 15.32 61.98 -2.46
N LEU A 7 14.01 62.03 -2.61
CA LEU A 7 13.10 60.97 -2.21
C LEU A 7 13.10 59.88 -3.29
N PHE A 8 13.76 58.76 -3.03
CA PHE A 8 13.64 57.55 -3.84
C PHE A 8 12.33 56.84 -3.50
N ALA A 9 11.32 56.99 -4.35
CA ALA A 9 10.10 56.19 -4.30
C ALA A 9 10.40 54.80 -4.90
N CYS A 10 10.56 53.79 -4.04
CA CYS A 10 10.73 52.41 -4.46
C CYS A 10 9.35 51.82 -4.82
N ALA A 11 9.01 51.81 -6.12
CA ALA A 11 7.79 51.18 -6.60
C ALA A 11 7.93 49.65 -6.50
N LEU A 12 7.31 49.05 -5.47
CA LEU A 12 7.12 47.61 -5.38
C LEU A 12 6.10 47.20 -6.46
N LEU A 13 6.59 46.79 -7.63
CA LEU A 13 5.79 46.03 -8.59
C LEU A 13 5.48 44.67 -7.96
N GLY A 14 4.37 44.60 -7.22
CA GLY A 14 3.80 43.34 -6.73
C GLY A 14 3.30 42.52 -7.91
N GLY A 15 4.18 41.73 -8.52
CA GLY A 15 3.79 40.72 -9.48
C GLY A 15 2.93 39.67 -8.79
N VAL A 16 1.73 39.43 -9.29
CA VAL A 16 0.89 38.31 -8.84
C VAL A 16 1.54 37.04 -9.40
N ALA A 17 2.22 36.28 -8.55
CA ALA A 17 2.70 34.96 -8.90
C ALA A 17 1.49 34.02 -8.98
N VAL A 18 1.07 33.66 -10.20
CA VAL A 18 0.04 32.64 -10.41
C VAL A 18 0.71 31.27 -10.23
N ALA A 19 0.32 30.52 -9.21
CA ALA A 19 0.74 29.14 -9.04
C ALA A 19 0.15 28.31 -10.20
N GLN A 20 1.02 27.59 -10.93
CA GLN A 20 0.59 26.70 -11.99
C GLN A 20 0.11 25.37 -11.41
N ARG A 21 -0.85 24.72 -12.07
CA ARG A 21 -1.36 23.42 -11.63
C ARG A 21 -0.26 22.37 -11.69
N VAL A 22 -0.16 21.53 -10.67
CA VAL A 22 0.77 20.40 -10.68
C VAL A 22 0.08 19.18 -10.09
N VAL A 23 -0.02 18.13 -10.90
CA VAL A 23 -0.38 16.79 -10.44
C VAL A 23 0.88 16.02 -10.08
N THR A 24 0.84 15.31 -8.96
CA THR A 24 1.95 14.49 -8.48
C THR A 24 1.46 13.12 -8.05
N LEU A 25 2.31 12.11 -8.22
CA LEU A 25 2.13 10.78 -7.66
C LEU A 25 3.15 10.53 -6.56
N GLN A 26 2.87 9.54 -5.70
CA GLN A 26 3.83 9.05 -4.71
C GLN A 26 5.21 8.73 -5.34
N SER A 27 6.28 9.00 -4.58
CA SER A 27 7.66 8.79 -5.02
C SER A 27 8.12 7.34 -4.88
N GLY A 28 9.05 6.93 -5.74
CA GLY A 28 9.74 5.64 -5.66
C GLY A 28 9.16 4.55 -6.58
N PRO A 29 9.87 3.41 -6.71
CA PRO A 29 9.40 2.28 -7.51
C PRO A 29 8.24 1.57 -6.82
N LEU A 30 7.12 1.43 -7.53
CA LEU A 30 5.95 0.72 -7.01
C LEU A 30 6.06 -0.76 -7.39
N VAL A 31 6.73 -1.56 -6.54
CA VAL A 31 6.89 -3.01 -6.77
C VAL A 31 6.00 -3.78 -5.79
N ARG A 32 5.20 -4.71 -6.31
CA ARG A 32 4.24 -5.48 -5.50
C ARG A 32 4.20 -6.94 -5.91
N THR A 33 4.01 -7.81 -4.93
CA THR A 33 3.80 -9.24 -5.17
C THR A 33 2.39 -9.46 -5.70
N GLU A 34 2.23 -10.39 -6.64
CA GLU A 34 0.91 -10.83 -7.10
C GLU A 34 0.03 -11.24 -5.89
N GLY A 35 -1.25 -10.89 -5.95
CA GLY A 35 -2.21 -11.10 -4.88
C GLY A 35 -2.18 -10.08 -3.74
N SER A 36 -1.16 -9.22 -3.66
CA SER A 36 -1.07 -8.18 -2.62
C SER A 36 -1.92 -6.94 -2.96
N HIS A 37 -2.18 -6.11 -1.94
CA HIS A 37 -2.84 -4.81 -2.08
C HIS A 37 -1.82 -3.73 -2.45
N VAL A 38 -2.19 -2.86 -3.38
CA VAL A 38 -1.41 -1.66 -3.72
C VAL A 38 -2.27 -0.42 -3.68
N THR A 39 -1.64 0.68 -3.25
CA THR A 39 -2.21 2.01 -3.29
C THR A 39 -1.35 2.94 -4.15
N ILE A 40 -1.99 3.84 -4.88
CA ILE A 40 -1.31 4.91 -5.63
C ILE A 40 -1.95 6.24 -5.25
N LEU A 41 -1.19 7.07 -4.52
CA LEU A 41 -1.61 8.41 -4.13
C LEU A 41 -1.42 9.40 -5.29
N CYS A 42 -2.46 10.20 -5.57
CA CYS A 42 -2.43 11.32 -6.49
C CYS A 42 -2.84 12.61 -5.78
N ASN A 43 -2.01 13.65 -5.93
CA ASN A 43 -2.22 14.96 -5.32
C ASN A 43 -2.18 16.06 -6.39
N VAL A 44 -3.02 17.07 -6.22
CA VAL A 44 -3.09 18.25 -7.09
C VAL A 44 -2.77 19.50 -6.29
N THR A 45 -1.99 20.40 -6.86
CA THR A 45 -1.70 21.73 -6.30
C THR A 45 -1.83 22.79 -7.39
N GLY A 46 -1.90 24.07 -7.02
CA GLY A 46 -1.92 25.18 -7.99
C GLY A 46 -3.22 25.29 -8.81
N TYR A 47 -4.36 24.95 -8.20
CA TYR A 47 -5.70 25.09 -8.78
C TYR A 47 -6.51 26.14 -8.01
N LYS A 48 -7.67 26.54 -8.53
CA LYS A 48 -8.55 27.52 -7.86
C LYS A 48 -9.08 26.99 -6.52
N GLU A 49 -8.87 27.75 -5.44
CA GLU A 49 -9.30 27.39 -4.09
C GLU A 49 -10.82 27.10 -4.01
N GLY A 50 -11.18 26.06 -3.25
CA GLY A 50 -12.58 25.64 -3.04
C GLY A 50 -13.18 24.77 -4.14
N MET A 51 -12.41 24.44 -5.19
CA MET A 51 -12.85 23.52 -6.25
C MET A 51 -12.42 22.08 -5.92
N GLU A 52 -13.40 21.19 -5.69
CA GLU A 52 -13.12 19.75 -5.64
C GLU A 52 -12.60 19.27 -6.99
N GLN A 53 -11.51 18.50 -6.98
CA GLN A 53 -10.90 17.95 -8.18
C GLN A 53 -11.41 16.52 -8.44
N ASP A 54 -11.52 16.20 -9.72
CA ASP A 54 -11.80 14.86 -10.17
C ASP A 54 -10.52 14.14 -10.60
N PHE A 55 -10.53 12.82 -10.42
CA PHE A 55 -9.40 11.94 -10.62
C PHE A 55 -9.81 10.82 -11.57
N GLU A 56 -9.07 10.73 -12.67
CA GLU A 56 -9.20 9.70 -13.68
C GLU A 56 -7.93 8.87 -13.72
N TRP A 57 -8.09 7.56 -13.56
CA TRP A 57 -6.99 6.61 -13.55
C TRP A 57 -7.01 5.79 -14.82
N SER A 58 -5.88 5.77 -15.50
CA SER A 58 -5.63 4.93 -16.66
C SER A 58 -4.30 4.21 -16.53
N MET A 59 -4.10 3.17 -17.33
CA MET A 59 -2.81 2.51 -17.45
C MET A 59 -2.41 2.28 -18.91
N TYR A 60 -1.11 2.16 -19.12
CA TYR A 60 -0.48 1.88 -20.40
C TYR A 60 0.38 0.63 -20.27
N LEU A 61 0.17 -0.34 -21.17
CA LEU A 61 0.92 -1.58 -21.16
C LEU A 61 2.37 -1.31 -21.57
N PRO A 62 3.38 -1.95 -20.94
CA PRO A 62 4.78 -1.78 -21.33
C PRO A 62 5.04 -2.14 -22.80
N SER A 63 4.27 -3.08 -23.35
CA SER A 63 4.35 -3.53 -24.74
C SER A 63 3.68 -2.59 -25.74
N VAL A 64 2.78 -1.69 -25.29
CA VAL A 64 2.01 -0.79 -26.15
C VAL A 64 1.78 0.55 -25.43
N ALA A 65 2.83 1.36 -25.37
CA ALA A 65 2.87 2.57 -24.55
C ALA A 65 1.85 3.66 -24.96
N ASP A 66 1.34 3.64 -26.19
CA ASP A 66 0.40 4.66 -26.69
C ASP A 66 -1.08 4.31 -26.46
N ARG A 67 -1.37 3.11 -25.95
CA ARG A 67 -2.75 2.67 -25.74
C ARG A 67 -3.18 2.92 -24.30
N GLU A 68 -3.97 3.97 -24.11
CA GLU A 68 -4.65 4.24 -22.84
C GLU A 68 -5.70 3.14 -22.56
N ILE A 69 -5.66 2.59 -21.35
CA ILE A 69 -6.69 1.70 -20.81
C ILE A 69 -7.30 2.37 -19.57
N ARG A 70 -8.56 2.76 -19.67
CA ARG A 70 -9.28 3.45 -18.59
C ARG A 70 -9.68 2.49 -17.49
N ILE A 71 -9.34 2.84 -16.24
CA ILE A 71 -9.58 2.01 -15.06
C ILE A 71 -10.79 2.54 -14.30
N ILE A 72 -10.72 3.76 -13.78
CA ILE A 72 -11.77 4.31 -12.90
C ILE A 72 -11.72 5.85 -12.86
N SER A 73 -12.87 6.48 -12.69
CA SER A 73 -13.03 7.94 -12.58
C SER A 73 -13.89 8.29 -11.37
N THR A 74 -13.63 9.42 -10.73
CA THR A 74 -14.50 10.00 -9.70
C THR A 74 -15.68 10.79 -10.28
N ALA A 75 -15.55 11.29 -11.51
CA ALA A 75 -16.57 12.11 -12.18
C ALA A 75 -17.54 11.29 -13.02
N GLN A 76 -17.04 10.23 -13.66
CA GLN A 76 -17.76 9.51 -14.72
C GLN A 76 -18.15 8.10 -14.26
N LEU A 77 -19.44 7.80 -14.32
CA LEU A 77 -19.96 6.44 -14.19
C LEU A 77 -19.57 5.61 -15.42
N ASN A 78 -19.37 4.30 -15.24
CA ASN A 78 -19.04 3.36 -16.33
C ASN A 78 -17.77 3.74 -17.14
N TYR A 79 -16.82 4.41 -16.51
CA TYR A 79 -15.56 4.85 -17.12
C TYR A 79 -14.62 3.69 -17.52
N ALA A 80 -14.68 2.58 -16.77
CA ALA A 80 -13.76 1.45 -16.89
C ALA A 80 -13.91 0.72 -18.23
N TYR A 81 -12.78 0.39 -18.87
CA TYR A 81 -12.77 -0.58 -19.97
C TYR A 81 -13.15 -1.98 -19.48
N ALA A 82 -13.62 -2.83 -20.39
CA ALA A 82 -14.13 -4.17 -20.07
C ALA A 82 -13.15 -5.04 -19.26
N VAL A 83 -11.83 -4.83 -19.45
CA VAL A 83 -10.78 -5.54 -18.71
C VAL A 83 -10.76 -5.20 -17.21
N TYR A 84 -11.25 -4.02 -16.81
CA TYR A 84 -11.28 -3.55 -15.43
C TYR A 84 -12.68 -3.41 -14.85
N SER A 85 -13.72 -3.32 -15.68
CA SER A 85 -15.09 -3.04 -15.25
C SER A 85 -15.60 -4.01 -14.19
N GLN A 86 -15.34 -5.31 -14.35
CA GLN A 86 -15.73 -6.32 -13.34
C GLN A 86 -15.06 -6.05 -11.99
N ARG A 87 -13.75 -5.75 -11.98
CA ARG A 87 -12.96 -5.52 -10.77
C ARG A 87 -13.33 -4.21 -10.07
N VAL A 88 -13.72 -3.19 -10.84
CA VAL A 88 -14.28 -1.94 -10.31
C VAL A 88 -15.66 -2.18 -9.69
N ASN A 89 -16.52 -2.92 -10.37
CA ASN A 89 -17.88 -3.23 -9.89
C ASN A 89 -17.85 -4.09 -8.62
N SER A 90 -16.90 -5.01 -8.49
CA SER A 90 -16.71 -5.85 -7.30
C SER A 90 -15.95 -5.14 -6.16
N LYS A 91 -15.56 -3.87 -6.33
CA LYS A 91 -14.70 -3.12 -5.40
C LYS A 91 -13.34 -3.75 -5.13
N GLU A 92 -12.84 -4.58 -6.06
CA GLU A 92 -11.44 -5.00 -6.05
C GLU A 92 -10.52 -3.83 -6.47
N ILE A 93 -11.03 -2.97 -7.35
CA ILE A 93 -10.41 -1.69 -7.70
C ILE A 93 -11.36 -0.56 -7.31
N TYR A 94 -10.87 0.43 -6.56
CA TYR A 94 -11.66 1.59 -6.18
C TYR A 94 -10.78 2.81 -5.92
N VAL A 95 -11.40 3.99 -5.88
CA VAL A 95 -10.75 5.24 -5.50
C VAL A 95 -11.27 5.67 -4.13
N GLU A 96 -10.35 5.92 -3.21
CA GLU A 96 -10.61 6.58 -1.93
C GLU A 96 -10.28 8.07 -2.07
N ARG A 97 -11.26 8.94 -1.84
CA ARG A 97 -11.01 10.39 -1.79
C ARG A 97 -10.50 10.75 -0.40
N LEU A 98 -9.29 11.31 -0.32
CA LEU A 98 -8.66 11.71 0.94
C LEU A 98 -8.99 13.18 1.28
N SER A 99 -9.04 14.04 0.26
CA SER A 99 -9.40 15.46 0.35
C SER A 99 -9.97 15.96 -0.99
N GLY A 100 -10.28 17.25 -1.08
CA GLY A 100 -10.72 17.87 -2.34
C GLY A 100 -9.66 17.82 -3.46
N ASP A 101 -8.39 17.62 -3.12
CA ASP A 101 -7.22 17.65 -4.00
C ASP A 101 -6.31 16.42 -3.89
N SER A 102 -6.77 15.40 -3.18
CA SER A 102 -6.04 14.15 -3.02
C SER A 102 -6.98 12.94 -3.10
N ALA A 103 -6.54 11.94 -3.86
CA ALA A 103 -7.22 10.66 -3.96
C ALA A 103 -6.22 9.51 -4.06
N MET A 104 -6.62 8.34 -3.60
CA MET A 104 -5.83 7.13 -3.60
C MET A 104 -6.52 6.05 -4.43
N LEU A 105 -5.83 5.53 -5.45
CA LEU A 105 -6.27 4.34 -6.17
C LEU A 105 -5.92 3.11 -5.34
N HIS A 106 -6.88 2.22 -5.13
CA HIS A 106 -6.70 0.92 -4.49
C HIS A 106 -6.88 -0.19 -5.50
N ILE A 107 -5.97 -1.16 -5.49
CA ILE A 107 -6.12 -2.45 -6.16
C ILE A 107 -5.86 -3.52 -5.11
N THR A 108 -6.92 -4.12 -4.58
CA THR A 108 -6.87 -5.01 -3.40
C THR A 108 -6.13 -6.31 -3.67
N LYS A 109 -6.16 -6.78 -4.93
CA LYS A 109 -5.49 -7.99 -5.39
C LYS A 109 -4.81 -7.72 -6.73
N VAL A 110 -3.53 -7.35 -6.68
CA VAL A 110 -2.71 -7.11 -7.88
C VAL A 110 -2.53 -8.40 -8.68
N GLN A 111 -2.68 -8.33 -10.00
CA GLN A 111 -2.49 -9.43 -10.93
C GLN A 111 -1.27 -9.17 -11.82
N ALA A 112 -0.66 -10.20 -12.41
CA ALA A 112 0.50 -10.01 -13.31
C ALA A 112 0.21 -9.08 -14.50
N ASN A 113 -1.04 -9.06 -14.98
CA ASN A 113 -1.50 -8.18 -16.08
C ASN A 113 -1.71 -6.71 -15.64
N ASP A 114 -1.69 -6.41 -14.34
CA ASP A 114 -1.73 -5.03 -13.84
C ASP A 114 -0.36 -4.34 -13.95
N GLN A 115 0.69 -5.06 -14.35
CA GLN A 115 1.99 -4.46 -14.58
C GLN A 115 1.93 -3.45 -15.74
N GLY A 116 2.32 -2.21 -15.44
CA GLY A 116 2.32 -1.14 -16.44
C GLY A 116 2.58 0.24 -15.86
N LEU A 117 2.44 1.23 -16.74
CA LEU A 117 2.55 2.64 -16.40
C LEU A 117 1.15 3.15 -16.05
N PHE A 118 0.94 3.52 -14.79
CA PHE A 118 -0.29 4.14 -14.32
C PHE A 118 -0.22 5.65 -14.49
N GLU A 119 -1.32 6.25 -14.91
CA GLU A 119 -1.50 7.69 -15.01
C GLU A 119 -2.68 8.11 -14.14
N CYS A 120 -2.45 9.15 -13.34
CA CYS A 120 -3.52 9.93 -12.74
C CYS A 120 -3.68 11.19 -13.58
N TYR A 121 -4.80 11.33 -14.26
CA TYR A 121 -5.22 12.55 -14.93
C TYR A 121 -6.29 13.24 -14.09
N THR A 122 -6.21 14.56 -14.04
CA THR A 122 -7.19 15.37 -13.31
C THR A 122 -7.77 16.38 -14.30
N PRO A 123 -9.04 16.24 -14.73
CA PRO A 123 -9.64 17.13 -15.70
C PRO A 123 -9.54 18.60 -15.28
N ASN A 124 -9.39 19.48 -16.27
CA ASN A 124 -9.32 20.91 -16.00
C ASN A 124 -10.68 21.44 -15.56
N THR A 125 -10.74 21.89 -14.31
CA THR A 125 -11.89 22.60 -13.73
C THR A 125 -11.75 24.13 -13.87
N ASP A 126 -10.59 24.61 -14.34
CA ASP A 126 -10.28 26.02 -14.56
C ASP A 126 -10.55 26.44 -16.02
N GLY A 127 -10.78 27.73 -16.25
CA GLY A 127 -11.01 28.28 -17.60
C GLY A 127 -9.77 28.33 -18.50
N GLN A 128 -8.57 28.08 -17.97
CA GLN A 128 -7.31 28.07 -18.71
C GLN A 128 -6.50 26.83 -18.35
N TYR A 129 -5.75 26.28 -19.32
CA TYR A 129 -4.88 25.12 -19.13
C TYR A 129 -3.45 25.60 -18.81
N LEU A 130 -3.14 25.76 -17.52
CA LEU A 130 -1.83 26.21 -17.06
C LEU A 130 -1.22 25.21 -16.05
N GLY A 131 -0.19 24.49 -16.48
CA GLY A 131 0.56 23.55 -15.64
C GLY A 131 0.45 22.09 -16.10
N SER A 132 0.71 21.15 -15.19
CA SER A 132 0.60 19.70 -15.41
C SER A 132 -0.73 19.18 -14.87
N TYR A 133 -1.47 18.46 -15.71
CA TYR A 133 -2.78 17.86 -15.39
C TYR A 133 -2.71 16.34 -15.21
N SER A 134 -1.53 15.75 -15.41
CA SER A 134 -1.29 14.33 -15.17
C SER A 134 0.06 14.06 -14.52
N ALA A 135 0.15 12.91 -13.88
CA ALA A 135 1.41 12.34 -13.44
C ALA A 135 1.38 10.82 -13.65
N ARG A 136 2.56 10.22 -13.82
CA ARG A 136 2.71 8.80 -14.17
C ARG A 136 3.67 8.06 -13.25
N THR A 137 3.40 6.79 -12.97
CA THR A 137 4.26 5.90 -12.17
C THR A 137 4.19 4.47 -12.68
N ASN A 138 5.28 3.71 -12.53
CA ASN A 138 5.33 2.31 -12.96
C ASN A 138 4.98 1.38 -11.80
N LEU A 139 3.96 0.52 -12.01
CA LEU A 139 3.68 -0.63 -11.16
C LEU A 139 4.39 -1.85 -11.75
N THR A 140 5.31 -2.43 -10.98
CA THR A 140 5.96 -3.71 -11.29
C THR A 140 5.37 -4.81 -10.46
N VAL A 141 4.91 -5.89 -11.09
CA VAL A 141 4.29 -7.02 -10.40
C VAL A 141 5.26 -8.19 -10.41
N ILE A 142 5.62 -8.69 -9.22
CA ILE A 142 6.51 -9.84 -9.05
C ILE A 142 5.72 -11.05 -8.57
N ALA A 143 6.12 -12.24 -9.01
CA ALA A 143 5.54 -13.48 -8.51
C ALA A 143 5.86 -13.67 -7.01
N ASP A 144 4.99 -14.36 -6.30
CA ASP A 144 5.33 -14.83 -4.96
C ASP A 144 6.37 -15.95 -5.07
N SER A 145 7.54 -15.68 -4.51
CA SER A 145 8.69 -16.58 -4.48
C SER A 145 9.00 -17.10 -3.08
N LEU A 146 8.13 -16.82 -2.10
CA LEU A 146 8.30 -17.28 -0.73
C LEU A 146 8.01 -18.79 -0.66
N THR A 147 9.04 -19.55 -0.32
CA THR A 147 8.95 -20.99 -0.09
C THR A 147 9.18 -21.27 1.39
N VAL A 148 8.25 -21.98 2.01
CA VAL A 148 8.30 -22.35 3.44
C VAL A 148 8.14 -23.86 3.55
N THR A 149 9.13 -24.53 4.14
CA THR A 149 9.12 -25.97 4.37
C THR A 149 9.38 -26.27 5.84
N ALA A 150 8.46 -26.99 6.48
CA ALA A 150 8.63 -27.49 7.83
C ALA A 150 8.36 -29.01 7.83
N PRO A 151 9.37 -29.86 8.07
CA PRO A 151 9.17 -31.30 8.12
C PRO A 151 8.21 -31.68 9.25
N ALA A 152 7.22 -32.53 8.94
CA ALA A 152 6.35 -33.11 9.97
C ALA A 152 7.18 -34.00 10.89
N GLN A 153 7.08 -33.76 12.21
CA GLN A 153 7.84 -34.47 13.22
C GLN A 153 6.92 -34.86 14.37
N THR A 154 6.96 -36.13 14.78
CA THR A 154 6.34 -36.59 16.02
C THR A 154 7.38 -36.55 17.11
N LEU A 155 7.16 -35.72 18.13
CA LEU A 155 8.11 -35.47 19.20
C LEU A 155 7.53 -35.97 20.52
N SER A 156 8.31 -36.77 21.25
CA SER A 156 8.03 -37.18 22.63
C SER A 156 9.26 -36.81 23.45
N LYS A 157 9.10 -35.81 24.30
CA LYS A 157 10.15 -35.18 25.10
C LYS A 157 9.68 -35.00 26.52
N VAL A 158 10.60 -35.06 27.47
CA VAL A 158 10.32 -34.78 28.88
C VAL A 158 10.51 -33.28 29.12
N GLU A 159 9.80 -32.73 30.10
CA GLU A 159 10.03 -31.36 30.53
C GLU A 159 11.51 -31.12 30.89
N GLY A 160 12.09 -30.03 30.39
CA GLY A 160 13.51 -29.74 30.50
C GLY A 160 14.38 -30.25 29.34
N ASP A 161 13.87 -31.14 28.49
CA ASP A 161 14.57 -31.55 27.27
C ASP A 161 14.60 -30.42 26.22
N THR A 162 15.65 -30.40 25.41
CA THR A 162 15.75 -29.48 24.27
C THR A 162 14.77 -29.87 23.16
N LEU A 163 13.91 -28.93 22.77
CA LEU A 163 12.99 -29.04 21.64
C LEU A 163 13.57 -28.34 20.41
N GLN A 164 13.66 -29.04 19.28
CA GLN A 164 14.14 -28.46 18.02
C GLN A 164 13.04 -28.54 16.96
N LEU A 165 12.60 -27.39 16.47
CA LEU A 165 11.63 -27.26 15.38
C LEU A 165 12.33 -26.59 14.20
N THR A 166 12.35 -27.26 13.05
CA THR A 166 13.04 -26.76 11.85
C THR A 166 12.03 -26.21 10.87
N CYS A 167 12.24 -24.97 10.44
CA CYS A 167 11.48 -24.30 9.39
C CYS A 167 12.49 -23.68 8.42
N GLU A 168 12.46 -24.14 7.17
CA GLU A 168 13.27 -23.61 6.09
C GLU A 168 12.44 -22.60 5.30
N VAL A 169 12.94 -21.37 5.25
CA VAL A 169 12.31 -20.27 4.51
C VAL A 169 13.27 -19.77 3.45
N SER A 170 12.90 -19.91 2.19
CA SER A 170 13.67 -19.44 1.04
C SER A 170 12.85 -18.45 0.21
N ARG A 171 13.57 -17.65 -0.59
CA ARG A 171 13.00 -16.55 -1.35
C ARG A 171 13.84 -16.25 -2.58
N THR A 172 13.21 -16.01 -3.72
CA THR A 172 13.91 -15.70 -4.99
C THR A 172 13.45 -14.36 -5.56
N THR A 173 13.85 -13.27 -4.90
CA THR A 173 13.59 -11.89 -5.35
C THR A 173 14.81 -10.99 -5.16
N LEU A 174 14.99 -10.03 -6.06
CA LEU A 174 16.02 -8.98 -5.96
C LEU A 174 15.57 -7.80 -5.09
N GLN A 175 14.29 -7.76 -4.69
CA GLN A 175 13.75 -6.70 -3.85
C GLN A 175 14.07 -6.94 -2.38
N HIS A 176 14.28 -5.86 -1.62
CA HIS A 176 14.41 -5.94 -0.17
C HIS A 176 13.11 -6.47 0.44
N THR A 177 13.21 -7.56 1.22
CA THR A 177 12.08 -8.20 1.88
C THR A 177 12.34 -8.33 3.36
N HIS A 178 11.29 -8.11 4.16
CA HIS A 178 11.33 -8.30 5.60
C HIS A 178 10.52 -9.55 5.97
N LEU A 179 11.10 -10.42 6.78
CA LEU A 179 10.47 -11.68 7.19
C LEU A 179 10.01 -11.68 8.62
N SER A 180 8.91 -12.37 8.86
CA SER A 180 8.61 -12.86 10.20
C SER A 180 8.31 -14.35 10.13
N VAL A 181 8.82 -15.11 11.09
CA VAL A 181 8.56 -16.55 11.23
C VAL A 181 8.07 -16.80 12.64
N GLY A 182 6.90 -17.41 12.78
CA GLY A 182 6.29 -17.71 14.07
C GLY A 182 5.96 -19.18 14.19
N TRP A 183 6.15 -19.73 15.40
CA TRP A 183 5.73 -21.08 15.76
C TRP A 183 4.52 -20.99 16.65
N TYR A 184 3.52 -21.80 16.31
CA TYR A 184 2.22 -21.79 16.96
C TYR A 184 1.84 -23.19 17.43
N LEU A 185 1.27 -23.27 18.63
CA LEU A 185 0.67 -24.47 19.19
C LEU A 185 -0.83 -24.47 18.89
N ARG A 186 -1.34 -25.59 18.37
CA ARG A 186 -2.79 -25.82 18.22
C ARG A 186 -3.22 -26.93 19.16
N SER A 187 -4.34 -26.73 19.85
CA SER A 187 -4.94 -27.80 20.64
C SER A 187 -5.46 -28.91 19.72
N PRO A 188 -5.14 -30.18 19.99
CA PRO A 188 -5.74 -31.30 19.28
C PRO A 188 -7.22 -31.51 19.67
N GLU A 189 -7.63 -31.05 20.86
CA GLU A 189 -8.99 -31.24 21.39
C GLU A 189 -9.96 -30.15 20.92
N ASP A 190 -9.44 -28.96 20.63
CA ASP A 190 -10.22 -27.83 20.12
C ASP A 190 -9.54 -27.21 18.90
N ALA A 191 -9.81 -27.78 17.72
CA ALA A 191 -9.29 -27.28 16.45
C ALA A 191 -9.84 -25.90 16.06
N ALA A 192 -10.96 -25.46 16.67
CA ALA A 192 -11.55 -24.14 16.43
C ALA A 192 -10.92 -23.05 17.32
N SER A 193 -10.26 -23.44 18.42
CA SER A 193 -9.51 -22.50 19.26
C SER A 193 -8.39 -21.81 18.46
N PRO A 194 -8.16 -20.51 18.71
CA PRO A 194 -7.08 -19.79 18.04
C PRO A 194 -5.72 -20.40 18.45
N PRO A 195 -4.79 -20.58 17.49
CA PRO A 195 -3.46 -21.08 17.80
C PRO A 195 -2.73 -20.17 18.80
N GLN A 196 -2.06 -20.76 19.78
CA GLN A 196 -1.23 -20.04 20.72
C GLN A 196 0.16 -19.79 20.10
N GLU A 197 0.61 -18.53 20.06
CA GLU A 197 1.96 -18.19 19.66
C GLU A 197 2.96 -18.66 20.72
N LEU A 198 4.02 -19.37 20.32
CA LEU A 198 5.09 -19.83 21.21
C LEU A 198 6.32 -18.94 21.12
N VAL A 199 6.77 -18.69 19.90
CA VAL A 199 7.95 -17.89 19.61
C VAL A 199 7.84 -17.31 18.21
N THR A 200 8.30 -16.07 18.05
CA THR A 200 8.30 -15.37 16.76
C THR A 200 9.61 -14.65 16.55
N LEU A 201 10.21 -14.89 15.39
CA LEU A 201 11.26 -14.07 14.82
C LEU A 201 10.61 -12.92 14.04
N SER A 202 10.82 -11.69 14.47
CA SER A 202 10.22 -10.50 13.86
C SER A 202 11.01 -9.99 12.63
N ARG A 203 10.43 -8.99 11.94
CA ARG A 203 10.95 -8.36 10.71
C ARG A 203 12.29 -7.65 10.83
N ASP A 204 12.69 -7.40 12.07
CA ASP A 204 13.94 -6.81 12.54
C ASP A 204 14.90 -7.85 13.16
N PHE A 205 14.64 -9.15 12.93
CA PHE A 205 15.45 -10.27 13.42
C PHE A 205 15.51 -10.39 14.95
N VAL A 206 14.48 -9.92 15.65
CA VAL A 206 14.36 -10.06 17.12
C VAL A 206 13.48 -11.27 17.44
N LEU A 207 13.97 -12.13 18.33
CA LEU A 207 13.20 -13.26 18.83
C LEU A 207 12.29 -12.80 19.98
N ARG A 208 11.00 -13.12 19.90
CA ARG A 208 9.99 -12.78 20.90
C ARG A 208 9.32 -14.06 21.40
N SER A 209 9.16 -14.21 22.70
CA SER A 209 8.35 -15.29 23.29
C SER A 209 6.87 -14.95 23.20
N GLY A 210 6.04 -15.97 23.03
CA GLY A 210 4.59 -15.86 23.08
C GLY A 210 4.05 -15.56 24.47
N GLY A 211 2.78 -15.17 24.53
CA GLY A 211 2.08 -14.88 25.78
C GLY A 211 1.87 -16.12 26.67
N PRO A 212 1.60 -15.93 27.97
CA PRO A 212 1.46 -17.02 28.92
C PRO A 212 0.36 -18.00 28.52
N VAL A 213 0.65 -19.31 28.60
CA VAL A 213 -0.34 -20.39 28.52
C VAL A 213 -1.29 -20.22 29.71
N PRO A 214 -2.62 -20.18 29.52
CA PRO A 214 -3.55 -20.28 30.63
C PRO A 214 -3.27 -21.60 31.36
N ALA A 215 -2.88 -21.52 32.63
CA ALA A 215 -2.65 -22.71 33.44
C ALA A 215 -3.93 -23.54 33.50
N GLU A 216 -3.83 -24.83 33.16
CA GLU A 216 -4.87 -25.80 33.44
C GLU A 216 -5.00 -25.89 34.97
N ASP A 217 -6.16 -25.52 35.51
CA ASP A 217 -6.45 -25.52 36.95
C ASP A 217 -6.40 -26.97 37.46
N GLY A 218 -5.25 -27.35 38.00
CA GLY A 218 -5.02 -28.64 38.63
C GLY A 218 -5.94 -28.79 39.84
N GLY A 219 -7.07 -29.47 39.62
CA GLY A 219 -8.09 -29.77 40.61
C GLY A 219 -7.49 -30.22 41.94
N ARG A 220 -7.68 -29.38 42.96
CA ARG A 220 -7.39 -29.67 44.36
C ARG A 220 -8.24 -30.87 44.81
N GLY A 221 -7.58 -31.99 45.08
CA GLY A 221 -8.20 -33.18 45.69
C GLY A 221 -8.81 -32.90 47.08
N PRO A 222 -9.73 -33.74 47.55
CA PRO A 222 -10.53 -33.48 48.74
C PRO A 222 -9.68 -33.55 50.02
N GLN A 223 -9.82 -32.55 50.89
CA GLN A 223 -9.36 -32.64 52.27
C GLN A 223 -10.31 -33.54 53.05
N ALA A 224 -9.75 -34.61 53.63
CA ALA A 224 -10.38 -35.36 54.71
C ALA A 224 -10.17 -34.61 56.03
N GLY A 225 -11.25 -34.46 56.80
CA GLY A 225 -11.28 -33.91 58.16
C GLY A 225 -12.68 -34.06 58.73
#